data_AF-A0A3M1GG09-F1
#
_entry.id   AF-A0A3M1GG09-F1
#
_cell.length_a   1.000
_cell.length_b   1.000
_cell.length_c   1.000
_cell.angle_alpha   90.00
_cell.angle_beta   90.00
_cell.angle_gamma   90.00
#
_symmetry.space_group_name_H-M   'P 1'
#
loop_
_entity.id
_entity.type
_entity.pdbx_description
1 polymer ?
#
loop_
_entity_poly.entity_id
_entity_poly.type
_entity_poly.pdbx_seq_one_letter_code
_entity_poly.pdbx_strand_id
1 'polypeptide(L)'
;MRFEYITRGFYFVFKPVSGGFAYCSGVNVDRFLPITKGRHKAMNNPAIRGLQNLNLELRAMAIEAGVKPKTGALPECSFPRPTGDIWYTESVLFEGLPEEMVEKLLSYAVVQLLKKIDKAIMLQAPMPDDVLEPEEMERFIDRLCERYGG
;
A
#
# COMPACT_ATOMS: atom_id res chain seq x y z
N MET A 1 -4.43 -5.17 -19.79
CA MET A 1 -4.65 -5.61 -18.39
C MET A 1 -4.53 -4.40 -17.48
N ARG A 2 -5.25 -4.35 -16.35
CA ARG A 2 -5.11 -3.25 -15.37
C ARG A 2 -4.39 -3.79 -14.13
N PHE A 3 -3.20 -3.28 -13.85
CA PHE A 3 -2.44 -3.63 -12.65
C PHE A 3 -2.74 -2.63 -11.54
N GLU A 4 -3.98 -2.64 -11.07
CA GLU A 4 -4.44 -1.71 -10.06
C GLU A 4 -5.27 -2.39 -8.98
N TYR A 5 -5.07 -1.96 -7.74
CA TYR A 5 -5.88 -2.28 -6.59
C TYR A 5 -6.18 -0.98 -5.84
N ILE A 6 -7.44 -0.58 -5.77
CA ILE A 6 -7.83 0.74 -5.26
C ILE A 6 -8.97 0.58 -4.27
N THR A 7 -8.82 1.17 -3.08
CA THR A 7 -9.86 1.31 -2.06
C THR A 7 -9.84 2.73 -1.51
N ARG A 8 -10.82 3.09 -0.68
CA ARG A 8 -10.78 4.33 0.11
C ARG A 8 -9.63 4.37 1.13
N GLY A 9 -9.14 3.21 1.59
CA GLY A 9 -8.10 3.10 2.61
C GLY A 9 -6.68 3.11 2.05
N PHE A 10 -6.44 2.47 0.91
CA PHE A 10 -5.15 2.42 0.24
C PHE A 10 -5.28 2.06 -1.23
N TYR A 11 -4.22 2.31 -1.99
CA TYR A 11 -4.12 1.87 -3.38
C TYR A 11 -2.70 1.44 -3.76
N PHE A 12 -2.63 0.57 -4.76
CA PHE A 12 -1.42 0.12 -5.44
C PHE A 12 -1.69 0.08 -6.93
N VAL A 13 -0.90 0.80 -7.73
CA VAL A 13 -1.07 0.87 -9.18
C VAL A 13 0.27 0.74 -9.85
N PHE A 14 0.38 -0.19 -10.80
CA PHE A 14 1.50 -0.28 -11.72
C PHE A 14 1.06 0.21 -13.10
N LYS A 15 1.60 1.34 -13.53
CA LYS A 15 1.34 1.91 -14.85
C LYS A 15 2.47 1.50 -15.81
N PRO A 16 2.18 0.87 -16.96
CA PRO A 16 3.19 0.64 -17.98
C PRO A 16 3.81 1.97 -18.43
N VAL A 17 5.14 2.02 -18.50
CA VAL A 17 5.91 3.14 -19.04
C VAL A 17 6.98 2.60 -19.99
N SER A 18 7.65 3.49 -20.73
CA SER A 18 8.74 3.07 -21.62
C SER A 18 9.82 2.33 -20.82
N GLY A 19 10.01 1.05 -21.13
CA GLY A 19 11.04 0.21 -20.49
C GLY A 19 10.70 -0.31 -19.09
N GLY A 20 9.45 -0.26 -18.62
CA GLY A 20 9.09 -0.84 -17.31
C GLY A 20 7.74 -0.40 -16.77
N PHE A 21 7.65 -0.27 -15.45
CA PHE A 21 6.43 0.13 -14.75
C PHE A 21 6.67 1.26 -13.74
N ALA A 22 5.81 2.27 -13.78
CA ALA A 22 5.67 3.26 -12.71
C ALA A 22 4.73 2.69 -11.65
N TYR A 23 5.28 2.37 -10.48
CA TYR A 23 4.52 1.97 -9.31
C TYR A 23 4.14 3.18 -8.48
N CYS A 24 2.86 3.27 -8.18
CA CYS A 24 2.25 4.32 -7.39
C CYS A 24 1.48 3.69 -6.23
N SER A 25 1.72 4.17 -5.02
CA SER A 25 1.04 3.65 -3.84
C SER A 25 0.61 4.78 -2.92
N GLY A 26 -0.44 4.52 -2.17
CA GLY A 26 -0.88 5.45 -1.15
C GLY A 26 -1.70 4.78 -0.07
N VAL A 27 -1.63 5.38 1.12
CA VAL A 27 -2.43 5.01 2.28
C VAL A 27 -3.12 6.25 2.82
N ASN A 28 -4.41 6.12 3.06
CA ASN A 28 -5.26 7.15 3.64
C ASN A 28 -5.11 7.10 5.15
N VAL A 29 -4.42 8.07 5.72
CA VAL A 29 -4.11 8.13 7.14
C VAL A 29 -5.40 8.22 7.95
N ASP A 30 -6.36 9.01 7.49
CA ASP A 30 -7.62 9.27 8.20
C ASP A 30 -8.47 8.01 8.36
N ARG A 31 -8.46 7.14 7.35
CA ARG A 31 -9.16 5.85 7.38
C ARG A 31 -8.61 4.88 8.42
N PHE A 32 -7.32 4.98 8.72
CA PHE A 32 -6.67 4.17 9.74
C PHE A 32 -6.55 4.88 11.09
N LEU A 33 -6.99 6.13 11.22
CA LEU A 33 -6.94 6.86 12.49
C LEU A 33 -7.62 6.13 13.65
N PRO A 34 -8.81 5.50 13.50
CA PRO A 34 -9.46 4.82 14.62
C PRO A 34 -8.53 3.82 15.31
N ILE A 35 -7.80 3.01 14.54
CA ILE A 35 -6.92 1.97 15.10
C ILE A 35 -5.49 2.43 15.36
N THR A 36 -5.09 3.60 14.88
CA THR A 36 -3.72 4.12 15.03
C THR A 36 -3.60 5.24 16.06
N LYS A 37 -4.66 6.01 16.32
CA LYS A 37 -4.66 7.17 17.21
C LYS A 37 -4.23 6.78 18.62
N GLY A 38 -3.31 7.56 19.20
CA GLY A 38 -2.81 7.35 20.56
C GLY A 38 -1.87 6.15 20.75
N ARG A 39 -1.63 5.36 19.69
CA ARG A 39 -0.81 4.14 19.73
C ARG A 39 0.59 4.35 19.15
N HIS A 40 0.97 5.60 18.87
CA HIS A 40 2.28 5.94 18.31
C HIS A 40 2.78 7.31 18.79
N LYS A 41 4.10 7.51 18.75
CA LYS A 41 4.73 8.83 18.96
C LYS A 41 4.35 9.79 17.82
N ALA A 42 4.49 11.10 18.07
CA ALA A 42 4.35 12.11 17.02
C ALA A 42 5.21 11.74 15.80
N MET A 43 4.65 11.86 14.59
CA MET A 43 5.26 11.50 13.29
C MET A 43 5.50 10.00 12.98
N ASN A 44 5.01 9.06 13.78
CA ASN A 44 5.15 7.61 13.51
C ASN A 44 3.81 6.92 13.25
N ASN A 45 2.99 7.45 12.35
CA ASN A 45 1.71 6.81 12.04
C ASN A 45 1.95 5.37 11.47
N PRO A 46 1.37 4.33 12.08
CA PRO A 46 1.52 2.93 11.67
C PRO A 46 1.09 2.64 10.23
N ALA A 47 0.09 3.35 9.71
CA ALA A 47 -0.32 3.21 8.30
C ALA A 47 0.78 3.69 7.36
N ILE A 48 1.37 4.85 7.65
CA ILE A 48 2.52 5.41 6.91
C ILE A 48 3.72 4.46 7.00
N ARG A 49 4.09 4.03 8.22
CA ARG A 49 5.22 3.11 8.44
C ARG A 49 5.00 1.75 7.78
N GLY A 50 3.77 1.25 7.80
CA GLY A 50 3.38 0.04 7.09
C GLY A 50 3.64 0.15 5.59
N LEU A 51 3.22 1.26 4.97
CA LEU A 51 3.46 1.50 3.55
C LEU A 51 4.95 1.63 3.22
N GLN A 52 5.71 2.39 4.03
CA GLN A 52 7.16 2.55 3.84
C GLN A 52 7.90 1.20 3.87
N ASN A 53 7.62 0.38 4.89
CA ASN A 53 8.25 -0.93 5.03
C ASN A 53 7.85 -1.88 3.89
N LEU A 54 6.57 -1.85 3.48
CA LEU A 54 6.12 -2.61 2.33
C LEU A 54 6.86 -2.22 1.06
N ASN A 55 7.00 -0.92 0.79
CA ASN A 55 7.68 -0.43 -0.39
C ASN A 55 9.16 -0.82 -0.42
N LEU A 56 9.82 -0.92 0.74
CA LEU A 56 11.19 -1.45 0.82
C LEU A 56 11.25 -2.94 0.45
N GLU A 57 10.28 -3.74 0.88
CA GLU A 57 10.21 -5.17 0.53
C GLU A 57 9.93 -5.39 -0.94
N LEU A 58 9.00 -4.64 -1.54
CA LEU A 58 8.74 -4.71 -2.98
C LEU A 58 9.98 -4.37 -3.81
N ARG A 59 10.78 -3.38 -3.35
CA ARG A 59 12.07 -3.07 -3.97
C ARG A 59 13.07 -4.20 -3.82
N ALA A 60 13.15 -4.83 -2.64
CA ALA A 60 14.02 -5.97 -2.42
C ALA A 60 13.66 -7.14 -3.34
N MET A 61 12.36 -7.49 -3.44
CA MET A 61 11.87 -8.53 -4.35
C MET A 61 12.21 -8.23 -5.82
N ALA A 62 12.09 -6.97 -6.24
CA ALA A 62 12.47 -6.57 -7.59
C ALA A 62 13.99 -6.72 -7.82
N ILE A 63 14.81 -6.28 -6.86
CA ILE A 63 16.27 -6.40 -6.93
C ILE A 63 16.70 -7.87 -7.02
N GLU A 64 16.09 -8.76 -6.24
CA GLU A 64 16.34 -10.21 -6.29
C GLU A 64 16.04 -10.81 -7.67
N ALA A 65 15.09 -10.23 -8.40
CA ALA A 65 14.75 -10.59 -9.76
C ALA A 65 15.56 -9.85 -10.84
N GLY A 66 16.63 -9.13 -10.46
CA GLY A 66 17.51 -8.42 -11.38
C GLY A 66 16.98 -7.07 -11.87
N VAL A 67 15.91 -6.55 -11.28
CA VAL A 67 15.28 -5.27 -11.63
C VAL A 67 15.88 -4.14 -10.79
N LYS A 68 16.11 -2.97 -11.41
CA LYS A 68 16.66 -1.79 -10.71
C LYS A 68 15.55 -0.79 -10.39
N PRO A 69 15.08 -0.71 -9.12
CA PRO A 69 14.12 0.31 -8.72
C PRO A 69 14.77 1.69 -8.66
N LYS A 70 14.06 2.72 -9.11
CA LYS A 70 14.45 4.13 -9.01
C LYS A 70 13.37 4.93 -8.30
N THR A 71 13.74 5.70 -7.29
CA THR A 71 12.81 6.61 -6.60
C THR A 71 12.87 7.98 -7.25
N GLY A 72 11.70 8.59 -7.43
CA GLY A 72 11.57 9.93 -7.99
C GLY A 72 10.11 10.37 -8.04
N ALA A 73 9.89 11.67 -8.25
CA ALA A 73 8.56 12.18 -8.58
C ALA A 73 8.19 11.67 -9.97
N LEU A 74 7.22 10.75 -10.03
CA LEU A 74 6.72 10.19 -11.28
C LEU A 74 5.43 10.94 -11.65
N PRO A 75 5.41 11.70 -12.76
CA PRO A 75 4.21 12.36 -13.25
C PRO A 75 3.02 11.40 -13.38
N GLU A 76 3.30 10.15 -13.73
CA GLU A 76 2.34 9.05 -13.85
C GLU A 76 1.63 8.74 -12.53
N CYS A 77 2.23 9.07 -11.38
CA CYS A 77 1.63 8.89 -10.05
C CYS A 77 0.86 10.12 -9.55
N SER A 78 0.66 11.14 -10.39
CA SER A 78 -0.17 12.30 -10.06
C SER A 78 -1.65 11.94 -10.15
N PHE A 79 -2.17 11.23 -9.14
CA PHE A 79 -3.60 10.91 -9.07
C PHE A 79 -4.41 12.06 -8.46
N PRO A 80 -5.63 12.36 -8.99
CA PRO A 80 -6.58 13.18 -8.27
C PRO A 80 -7.00 12.43 -6.99
N ARG A 81 -6.53 12.91 -5.84
CA ARG A 81 -6.92 12.39 -4.53
C ARG A 81 -8.25 13.05 -4.11
N PRO A 82 -9.17 12.32 -3.45
CA PRO A 82 -10.35 12.95 -2.87
C PRO A 82 -9.94 14.12 -1.98
N THR A 83 -10.52 15.30 -2.24
CA THR A 83 -10.27 16.50 -1.44
C THR A 83 -10.86 16.32 -0.05
N GLY A 84 -10.02 16.34 0.99
CA GLY A 84 -10.44 16.29 2.39
C GLY A 84 -9.68 15.27 3.25
N ASP A 85 -9.16 14.20 2.63
CA ASP A 85 -8.42 13.14 3.33
C ASP A 85 -6.90 13.39 3.31
N ILE A 86 -6.22 12.98 4.38
CA ILE A 86 -4.76 12.98 4.49
C ILE A 86 -4.21 11.68 3.89
N TRP A 87 -3.52 11.80 2.76
CA TRP A 87 -2.87 10.67 2.09
C TRP A 87 -1.35 10.75 2.21
N TYR A 88 -0.74 9.64 2.60
CA TYR A 88 0.69 9.41 2.40
C TYR A 88 0.89 8.60 1.12
N THR A 89 1.79 9.02 0.25
CA THR A 89 1.99 8.42 -1.08
C THR A 89 3.46 8.22 -1.40
N GLU A 90 3.76 7.17 -2.15
CA GLU A 90 5.10 6.89 -2.65
C GLU A 90 5.06 6.43 -4.11
N SER A 91 6.13 6.72 -4.83
CA SER A 91 6.33 6.33 -6.23
C SER A 91 7.69 5.68 -6.46
N VAL A 92 7.71 4.64 -7.28
CA VAL A 92 8.93 3.90 -7.66
C VAL A 92 8.84 3.53 -9.13
N LEU A 93 9.91 3.76 -9.87
CA LEU A 93 10.05 3.26 -11.24
C LEU A 93 10.78 1.92 -11.20
N PHE A 94 10.17 0.88 -11.76
CA PHE A 94 10.77 -0.44 -11.93
C PHE A 94 11.13 -0.66 -13.40
N GLU A 95 12.41 -0.45 -13.75
CA GLU A 95 12.92 -0.63 -15.12
C GLU A 95 13.15 -2.11 -15.43
N GLY A 96 12.58 -2.61 -16.53
CA GLY A 96 12.71 -4.00 -16.96
C GLY A 96 11.91 -5.01 -16.13
N LEU A 97 10.93 -4.55 -15.33
CA LEU A 97 10.05 -5.42 -14.55
C LEU A 97 9.13 -6.23 -15.49
N PRO A 98 9.20 -7.58 -15.49
CA PRO A 98 8.31 -8.44 -16.24
C PRO A 98 6.86 -8.32 -15.75
N GLU A 99 5.91 -8.44 -16.67
CA GLU A 99 4.47 -8.33 -16.38
C GLU A 99 4.01 -9.38 -15.34
N GLU A 100 4.51 -10.61 -15.43
CA GLU A 100 4.24 -11.69 -14.47
C GLU A 100 4.65 -11.33 -13.02
N MET A 101 5.69 -10.51 -12.86
CA MET A 101 6.12 -10.05 -11.55
C MET A 101 5.26 -8.91 -11.02
N VAL A 102 4.62 -8.14 -11.90
CA VAL A 102 3.70 -7.07 -11.49
C VAL A 102 2.53 -7.64 -10.70
N GLU A 103 1.92 -8.73 -11.19
CA GLU A 103 0.81 -9.39 -10.49
C GLU A 103 1.25 -9.90 -9.11
N LYS A 104 2.41 -10.57 -9.05
CA LYS A 104 2.98 -11.07 -7.80
C LYS A 104 3.22 -9.95 -6.78
N LEU A 105 3.81 -8.83 -7.21
CA LEU A 105 4.08 -7.68 -6.36
C LEU A 105 2.79 -7.01 -5.91
N LEU A 106 1.79 -6.89 -6.79
CA LEU A 106 0.50 -6.30 -6.47
C LEU A 106 -0.24 -7.12 -5.40
N SER A 107 -0.36 -8.44 -5.60
CA SER A 107 -1.02 -9.32 -4.63
C SER A 107 -0.30 -9.32 -3.28
N TYR A 108 1.04 -9.37 -3.30
CA TYR A 108 1.85 -9.25 -2.08
C TYR A 108 1.59 -7.93 -1.35
N ALA A 109 1.56 -6.82 -2.08
CA ALA A 109 1.34 -5.49 -1.52
C ALA A 109 0.02 -5.37 -0.76
N VAL A 110 -1.07 -5.85 -1.38
CA VAL A 110 -2.42 -5.78 -0.80
C VAL A 110 -2.49 -6.53 0.53
N VAL A 111 -2.02 -7.78 0.56
CA VAL A 111 -2.08 -8.63 1.77
C VAL A 111 -1.15 -8.12 2.87
N GLN A 112 0.07 -7.71 2.50
CA GLN A 112 1.10 -7.40 3.49
C GLN A 112 0.95 -6.03 4.12
N LEU A 113 0.32 -5.06 3.47
CA LEU A 113 0.10 -3.74 4.06
C LEU A 113 -0.65 -3.86 5.39
N LEU A 114 -1.80 -4.54 5.39
CA LEU A 114 -2.62 -4.67 6.59
C LEU A 114 -1.91 -5.44 7.71
N LYS A 115 -1.21 -6.53 7.36
CA LYS A 115 -0.39 -7.29 8.32
C LYS A 115 0.70 -6.42 8.97
N LYS A 116 1.34 -5.53 8.20
CA LYS A 116 2.34 -4.60 8.74
C LYS A 116 1.72 -3.54 9.63
N ILE A 117 0.55 -3.02 9.25
CA ILE A 117 -0.20 -2.07 10.09
C ILE A 117 -0.55 -2.74 11.41
N ASP A 118 -1.21 -3.90 11.39
CA ASP A 118 -1.60 -4.69 12.57
C ASP A 118 -0.42 -4.93 13.51
N LYS A 119 0.71 -5.41 12.96
CA LYS A 119 1.94 -5.64 13.73
C LYS A 119 2.45 -4.36 14.41
N ALA A 120 2.35 -3.22 13.74
CA ALA A 120 2.82 -1.94 14.28
C ALA A 120 1.92 -1.40 15.40
N ILE A 121 0.63 -1.72 15.42
CA ILE A 121 -0.33 -1.34 16.48
C ILE A 121 -0.65 -2.46 17.48
N MET A 122 -0.05 -3.64 17.29
CA MET A 122 -0.20 -4.84 18.12
C MET A 122 -1.66 -5.26 18.34
N LEU A 123 -2.51 -5.13 17.32
CA LEU A 123 -3.92 -5.54 17.42
C LEU A 123 -4.09 -7.06 17.45
N GLN A 124 -3.20 -7.81 16.80
CA GLN A 124 -3.31 -9.26 16.64
C GLN A 124 -4.66 -9.66 16.02
N ALA A 125 -5.18 -8.82 15.13
CA ALA A 125 -6.43 -9.10 14.44
C ALA A 125 -6.21 -10.16 13.34
N PRO A 126 -7.23 -10.97 13.02
CA PRO A 126 -7.12 -11.96 11.95
C PRO A 126 -7.08 -11.25 10.58
N MET A 127 -5.87 -10.99 10.09
CA MET A 127 -5.64 -10.39 8.79
C MET A 127 -5.90 -11.40 7.67
N PRO A 128 -6.43 -10.96 6.51
CA PRO A 128 -6.61 -11.86 5.38
C PRO A 128 -5.28 -12.43 4.90
N ASP A 129 -5.27 -13.70 4.49
CA ASP A 129 -4.12 -14.35 3.89
C ASP A 129 -4.09 -14.23 2.36
N ASP A 130 -5.26 -14.01 1.77
CA ASP A 130 -5.46 -13.82 0.33
C ASP A 130 -5.93 -12.40 -0.01
N VAL A 131 -5.78 -12.01 -1.27
CA VAL A 131 -6.30 -10.74 -1.78
C VAL A 131 -7.84 -10.80 -1.78
N LEU A 132 -8.47 -9.93 -1.02
CA LEU A 132 -9.91 -9.72 -1.07
C LEU A 132 -10.27 -8.80 -2.25
N GLU A 133 -11.51 -8.87 -2.73
CA GLU A 133 -12.00 -7.86 -3.67
C GLU A 133 -12.02 -6.47 -3.00
N PRO A 134 -11.84 -5.37 -3.75
CA PRO A 134 -11.76 -4.02 -3.18
C PRO A 134 -12.90 -3.67 -2.22
N GLU A 135 -14.15 -4.00 -2.56
CA GLU A 135 -15.30 -3.75 -1.70
C GLU A 135 -15.28 -4.58 -0.41
N GLU A 136 -14.82 -5.83 -0.48
CA GLU A 136 -14.68 -6.71 0.68
C GLU A 136 -13.58 -6.22 1.61
N MET A 137 -12.48 -5.73 1.03
CA MET A 137 -11.39 -5.10 1.75
C MET A 137 -11.83 -3.83 2.46
N GLU A 138 -12.64 -2.98 1.83
CA GLU A 138 -13.22 -1.82 2.49
C GLU A 138 -14.06 -2.21 3.70
N ARG A 139 -14.97 -3.18 3.52
CA ARG A 139 -15.78 -3.70 4.63
C ARG A 139 -14.91 -4.32 5.73
N PHE A 140 -13.78 -4.94 5.37
CA PHE A 140 -12.83 -5.47 6.34
C PHE A 140 -12.18 -4.36 7.18
N ILE A 141 -11.68 -3.30 6.53
CA ILE A 141 -11.06 -2.15 7.21
C ILE A 141 -12.08 -1.45 8.12
N ASP A 142 -13.31 -1.24 7.63
CA ASP A 142 -14.37 -0.61 8.42
C ASP A 142 -14.66 -1.42 9.69
N ARG A 143 -14.83 -2.75 9.57
CA ARG A 143 -15.01 -3.65 10.73
C ARG A 143 -13.82 -3.66 11.68
N LEU A 144 -12.60 -3.59 11.15
CA LEU A 144 -11.38 -3.52 11.96
C LEU A 144 -11.38 -2.24 12.81
N CYS A 145 -11.72 -1.10 12.19
CA CYS A 145 -11.85 0.19 12.85
C CYS A 145 -12.97 0.22 13.89
N GLU A 146 -14.15 -0.33 13.59
CA GLU A 146 -15.26 -0.43 14.54
C GLU A 146 -14.90 -1.29 15.76
N ARG A 147 -14.22 -2.41 15.55
CA ARG A 147 -13.89 -3.35 16.61
C ARG A 147 -12.76 -2.88 17.52
N TYR A 148 -11.76 -2.20 16.96
CA TYR A 148 -10.50 -1.93 17.67
C TYR A 148 -10.17 -0.45 17.84
N GLY A 149 -10.99 0.46 17.28
CA GLY A 149 -10.76 1.89 17.28
C GLY A 149 -11.23 2.64 18.53
N GLY A 150 -11.58 1.92 19.60
CA GLY A 150 -11.85 2.46 20.92
C GLY A 150 -10.63 3.07 21.60
#